data_AF-A0A520HVV9-F1
#
_entry.id   AF-A0A520HVV9-F1
#
_cell.length_a   1.000
_cell.length_b   1.000
_cell.length_c   1.000
_cell.angle_alpha   90.00
_cell.angle_beta   90.00
_cell.angle_gamma   90.00
#
_symmetry.space_group_name_H-M   'P 1'
#
loop_
_entity.id
_entity.type
_entity.pdbx_description
1 polymer ?
#
loop_
_entity_poly.entity_id
_entity_poly.type
_entity_poly.pdbx_seq_one_letter_code
_entity_poly.pdbx_strand_id
1 'polypeptide(L)'
;MRLPVLLASLFLLAGAAPARDWTQTVTPAPSGFYVVGNPAAKVKLAEWASYTCPHCGHFAAESASVLKDRMIRNGSVSLEVRHLIRDPLDLAAVIVARCGAPRGFLARHVAIFAGQDAWMQKGATFLQASWAVV
;
A
#
# COMPACT_ATOMS: atom_id res chain seq x y z
N MET A 1 -34.61 -48.09 -35.28
CA MET A 1 -33.51 -48.69 -34.50
C MET A 1 -32.32 -47.74 -34.55
N ARG A 2 -32.04 -47.08 -33.42
CA ARG A 2 -30.74 -46.52 -32.99
C ARG A 2 -29.93 -45.68 -34.00
N LEU A 3 -29.90 -44.36 -33.81
CA LEU A 3 -28.69 -43.74 -33.25
C LEU A 3 -28.97 -42.30 -32.75
N PRO A 4 -28.95 -42.08 -31.42
CA PRO A 4 -29.14 -40.77 -30.80
C PRO A 4 -27.79 -40.06 -30.58
N VAL A 5 -27.84 -38.73 -30.48
CA VAL A 5 -26.97 -37.93 -29.56
C VAL A 5 -25.46 -37.99 -29.85
N LEU A 6 -24.96 -37.10 -30.71
CA LEU A 6 -23.51 -36.79 -30.81
C LEU A 6 -23.22 -35.28 -30.89
N LEU A 7 -24.11 -34.44 -30.34
CA LEU A 7 -23.98 -32.96 -30.36
C LEU A 7 -23.79 -32.33 -28.97
N ALA A 8 -23.30 -33.09 -27.99
CA ALA A 8 -23.01 -32.57 -26.66
C ALA A 8 -21.59 -32.95 -26.29
N SER A 9 -20.60 -32.10 -26.59
CA SER A 9 -19.31 -31.98 -25.87
C SER A 9 -18.41 -30.93 -26.53
N LEU A 10 -18.84 -29.67 -26.53
CA LEU A 10 -17.89 -28.55 -26.59
C LEU A 10 -18.13 -27.68 -25.35
N PHE A 11 -17.87 -28.26 -24.18
CA PHE A 11 -17.76 -27.50 -22.95
C PHE A 11 -16.52 -26.62 -23.08
N LEU A 12 -16.74 -25.35 -23.36
CA LEU A 12 -15.69 -24.33 -23.35
C LEU A 12 -14.99 -24.37 -21.99
N LEU A 13 -13.70 -24.69 -22.02
CA LEU A 13 -12.76 -24.39 -20.95
C LEU A 13 -12.58 -22.87 -20.88
N ALA A 14 -13.55 -22.17 -20.28
CA ALA A 14 -13.38 -20.79 -19.88
C ALA A 14 -12.40 -20.78 -18.69
N GLY A 15 -11.11 -20.63 -18.98
CA GLY A 15 -10.10 -20.40 -17.95
C GLY A 15 -10.49 -19.18 -17.12
N ALA A 16 -10.51 -19.32 -15.80
CA ALA A 16 -10.78 -18.20 -14.90
C ALA A 16 -9.78 -17.08 -15.20
N ALA A 17 -10.28 -15.86 -15.45
CA ALA A 17 -9.42 -14.70 -15.60
C ALA A 17 -8.52 -14.56 -14.36
N PRO A 18 -7.24 -14.19 -14.52
CA PRO A 18 -6.34 -14.06 -13.39
C PRO A 18 -6.93 -13.08 -12.38
N ALA A 19 -6.86 -13.45 -11.10
CA ALA A 19 -7.36 -12.60 -10.03
C ALA A 19 -6.67 -11.23 -10.08
N ARG A 20 -7.48 -10.16 -10.07
CA ARG A 20 -6.98 -8.79 -10.10
C ARG A 20 -6.14 -8.50 -8.86
N ASP A 21 -4.90 -8.03 -9.06
CA ASP A 21 -4.07 -7.51 -7.97
C ASP A 21 -4.50 -6.09 -7.61
N TRP A 22 -5.20 -5.96 -6.49
CA TRP A 22 -5.69 -4.68 -6.02
C TRP A 22 -4.61 -3.82 -5.34
N THR A 23 -3.41 -4.36 -5.03
CA THR A 23 -2.30 -3.55 -4.49
C THR A 23 -1.80 -2.48 -5.47
N GLN A 24 -2.08 -2.66 -6.76
CA GLN A 24 -1.73 -1.71 -7.84
C GLN A 24 -2.78 -0.61 -8.05
N THR A 25 -3.87 -0.63 -7.26
CA THR A 25 -4.93 0.37 -7.31
C THR A 25 -4.70 1.38 -6.20
N VAL A 26 -4.29 2.59 -6.57
CA VAL A 26 -4.16 3.71 -5.65
C VAL A 26 -4.97 4.90 -6.16
N THR A 27 -5.87 5.40 -5.33
CA THR A 27 -6.78 6.50 -5.67
C THR A 27 -6.72 7.61 -4.62
N PRO A 28 -6.73 8.89 -5.02
CA PRO A 28 -6.97 9.98 -4.06
C PRO A 28 -8.33 9.81 -3.38
N ALA A 29 -8.39 10.07 -2.08
CA ALA A 29 -9.63 10.12 -1.30
C ALA A 29 -10.07 11.57 -1.08
N PRO A 30 -11.38 11.82 -0.82
CA PRO A 30 -11.88 13.16 -0.46
C PRO A 30 -11.20 13.75 0.78
N SER A 31 -10.66 12.91 1.67
CA SER A 31 -9.86 13.31 2.83
C SER A 31 -8.48 13.90 2.48
N GLY A 32 -8.07 13.88 1.20
CA GLY A 32 -6.74 14.29 0.75
C GLY A 32 -5.66 13.21 0.86
N PHE A 33 -6.00 12.04 1.40
CA PHE A 33 -5.10 10.89 1.52
C PHE A 33 -5.23 9.92 0.34
N TYR A 34 -4.42 8.85 0.35
CA TYR A 34 -4.48 7.82 -0.68
C TYR A 34 -5.13 6.56 -0.16
N VAL A 35 -6.07 6.03 -0.94
CA VAL A 35 -6.66 4.71 -0.75
C VAL A 35 -5.94 3.72 -1.65
N VAL A 36 -5.58 2.59 -1.08
CA VAL A 36 -4.96 1.43 -1.72
C VAL A 36 -5.94 0.26 -1.66
N GLY A 37 -6.14 -0.43 -2.78
CA GLY A 37 -6.97 -1.62 -2.85
C GLY A 37 -8.29 -1.43 -3.59
N ASN A 38 -9.23 -2.34 -3.36
CA ASN A 38 -10.53 -2.34 -4.02
C ASN A 38 -11.48 -1.27 -3.43
N PRO A 39 -11.94 -0.28 -4.21
CA PRO A 39 -12.91 0.72 -3.74
C PRO A 39 -14.25 0.10 -3.29
N ALA A 40 -14.57 -1.11 -3.74
CA ALA A 40 -15.75 -1.87 -3.33
C ALA A 40 -15.48 -2.89 -2.19
N ALA A 41 -14.28 -2.95 -1.63
CA ALA A 41 -13.98 -3.82 -0.48
C ALA A 41 -14.95 -3.54 0.68
N LYS A 42 -15.50 -4.58 1.30
CA LYS A 42 -16.43 -4.47 2.43
C LYS A 42 -15.78 -3.84 3.66
N VAL A 43 -14.50 -4.15 3.89
CA VAL A 43 -13.73 -3.58 5.01
C VAL A 43 -12.93 -2.39 4.53
N LYS A 44 -13.12 -1.24 5.20
CA LYS A 44 -12.35 -0.02 5.01
C LYS A 44 -11.48 0.19 6.24
N LEU A 45 -10.17 0.14 6.07
CA LEU A 45 -9.20 0.40 7.12
C LEU A 45 -8.56 1.76 6.88
N ALA A 46 -8.57 2.63 7.88
CA ALA A 46 -7.78 3.86 7.87
C ALA A 46 -6.60 3.68 8.82
N GLU A 47 -5.39 3.76 8.30
CA GLU A 47 -4.16 3.69 9.09
C GLU A 47 -3.57 5.08 9.25
N TRP A 48 -3.34 5.49 10.50
CA TRP A 48 -2.60 6.70 10.82
C TRP A 48 -1.17 6.32 11.16
N ALA A 49 -0.23 6.60 10.25
CA ALA A 49 1.16 6.21 10.40
C ALA A 49 2.09 7.41 10.30
N SER A 50 3.18 7.34 11.05
CA SER A 50 4.31 8.26 11.01
C SER A 50 5.53 7.52 10.49
N TYR A 51 6.24 8.09 9.52
CA TYR A 51 7.40 7.45 8.92
C TYR A 51 8.61 7.39 9.85
N THR A 52 8.66 8.23 10.88
CA THR A 52 9.72 8.23 11.90
C THR A 52 9.39 7.34 13.11
N CYS A 53 8.24 6.67 13.12
CA CYS A 53 7.81 5.85 14.26
C CYS A 53 8.32 4.40 14.11
N PRO A 54 9.12 3.89 15.06
CA PRO A 54 9.64 2.53 14.96
C PRO A 54 8.53 1.47 15.05
N HIS A 55 7.46 1.73 15.81
CA HIS A 55 6.32 0.81 15.88
C HIS A 55 5.51 0.78 14.58
N CYS A 56 5.40 1.91 13.86
CA CYS A 56 4.80 1.92 12.53
C CYS A 56 5.66 1.15 11.53
N GLY A 57 6.99 1.29 11.61
CA GLY A 57 7.92 0.49 10.79
C GLY A 57 7.80 -1.00 11.04
N HIS A 58 7.77 -1.43 12.31
CA HIS A 58 7.51 -2.81 12.70
C HIS A 58 6.18 -3.33 12.17
N PHE A 59 5.10 -2.58 12.40
CA PHE A 59 3.78 -2.96 11.91
C PHE A 59 3.75 -3.08 10.38
N ALA A 60 4.36 -2.15 9.65
CA ALA A 60 4.44 -2.20 8.19
C ALA A 60 5.16 -3.46 7.70
N ALA A 61 6.22 -3.90 8.39
CA ALA A 61 6.95 -5.12 8.06
C ALA A 61 6.15 -6.39 8.42
N GLU A 62 5.66 -6.48 9.66
CA GLU A 62 4.99 -7.68 10.19
C GLU A 62 3.62 -7.91 9.54
N SER A 63 2.87 -6.85 9.27
CA SER A 63 1.54 -6.95 8.66
C SER A 63 1.58 -7.22 7.16
N ALA A 64 2.70 -6.96 6.46
CA ALA A 64 2.78 -6.97 5.00
C ALA A 64 2.24 -8.27 4.37
N SER A 65 2.65 -9.43 4.90
CA SER A 65 2.25 -10.73 4.37
C SER A 65 0.74 -10.98 4.44
N VAL A 66 0.04 -10.36 5.40
CA VAL A 66 -1.39 -10.55 5.61
C VAL A 66 -2.18 -9.40 5.02
N LEU A 67 -1.91 -8.18 5.48
CA LEU A 67 -2.68 -7.01 5.11
C LEU A 67 -2.47 -6.66 3.64
N LYS A 68 -1.21 -6.51 3.18
CA LYS A 68 -0.93 -6.15 1.79
C LYS A 68 -1.08 -7.36 0.86
N ASP A 69 -0.34 -8.44 1.12
CA ASP A 69 -0.19 -9.52 0.15
C ASP A 69 -1.36 -10.49 0.09
N ARG A 70 -2.24 -10.51 1.10
CA ARG A 70 -3.50 -11.25 1.06
C ARG A 70 -4.71 -10.31 1.00
N MET A 71 -4.95 -9.53 2.05
CA MET A 71 -6.24 -8.86 2.24
C MET A 71 -6.48 -7.70 1.26
N ILE A 72 -5.48 -6.86 1.03
CA ILE A 72 -5.56 -5.80 0.03
C ILE A 72 -5.49 -6.43 -1.36
N ARG A 73 -4.51 -7.30 -1.63
CA ARG A 73 -4.32 -7.97 -2.94
C ARG A 73 -5.60 -8.65 -3.45
N ASN A 74 -6.31 -9.40 -2.60
CA ASN A 74 -7.54 -10.10 -2.98
C ASN A 74 -8.80 -9.20 -2.96
N GLY A 75 -8.67 -7.94 -2.53
CA GLY A 75 -9.75 -6.95 -2.51
C GLY A 75 -10.72 -7.06 -1.33
N SER A 76 -10.39 -7.84 -0.30
CA SER A 76 -11.18 -7.95 0.95
C SER A 76 -11.10 -6.69 1.83
N VAL A 77 -9.95 -5.99 1.79
CA VAL A 77 -9.70 -4.74 2.52
C VAL A 77 -9.29 -3.63 1.56
N SER A 78 -9.79 -2.43 1.82
CA SER A 78 -9.30 -1.18 1.25
C SER A 78 -8.61 -0.39 2.35
N LEU A 79 -7.37 0.00 2.14
CA LEU A 79 -6.54 0.71 3.10
C LEU A 79 -6.43 2.17 2.70
N GLU A 80 -6.87 3.09 3.55
CA GLU A 80 -6.55 4.52 3.45
C GLU A 80 -5.34 4.82 4.33
N VAL A 81 -4.24 5.25 3.72
CA VAL A 81 -3.02 5.60 4.44
C VAL A 81 -3.03 7.09 4.77
N ARG A 82 -3.10 7.41 6.06
CA ARG A 82 -3.16 8.77 6.60
C ARG A 82 -1.86 9.11 7.32
N HIS A 83 -1.38 10.31 7.10
CA HIS A 83 -0.11 10.76 7.66
C HIS A 83 -0.35 11.35 9.06
N LEU A 84 0.19 10.70 10.08
CA LEU A 84 0.31 11.25 11.43
C LEU A 84 1.67 11.93 11.54
N ILE A 85 1.75 13.20 11.13
CA ILE A 85 3.02 13.93 11.09
C ILE A 85 3.45 14.28 12.51
N ARG A 86 4.60 13.75 12.96
CA ARG A 86 5.10 13.95 14.33
C ARG A 86 6.29 14.90 14.44
N ASP A 87 7.07 15.05 13.37
CA ASP A 87 8.32 15.81 13.37
C ASP A 87 8.72 16.26 11.94
N PRO A 88 9.75 17.12 11.79
CA PRO A 88 10.16 17.62 10.48
C PRO A 88 10.69 16.56 9.50
N LEU A 89 11.35 15.51 9.99
CA LEU A 89 11.82 14.42 9.12
C LEU A 89 10.63 13.61 8.61
N ASP A 90 9.61 13.42 9.43
CA ASP A 90 8.36 12.78 9.04
C ASP A 90 7.65 13.58 7.95
N LEU A 91 7.56 14.91 8.09
CA LEU A 91 7.00 15.77 7.05
C LEU A 91 7.77 15.63 5.72
N ALA A 92 9.10 15.59 5.77
CA ALA A 92 9.93 15.38 4.59
C ALA A 92 9.64 14.00 3.95
N ALA A 93 9.55 12.95 4.75
CA ALA A 93 9.20 11.60 4.28
C ALA A 93 7.79 11.54 3.68
N VAL A 94 6.81 12.26 4.25
CA VAL A 94 5.46 12.40 3.68
C VAL A 94 5.49 13.04 2.30
N ILE A 95 6.26 14.11 2.11
CA ILE A 95 6.43 14.75 0.80
C ILE A 95 7.00 13.75 -0.21
N VAL A 96 8.02 12.99 0.17
CA VAL A 96 8.62 11.95 -0.68
C VAL A 96 7.61 10.85 -1.02
N ALA A 97 6.87 10.34 -0.03
CA ALA A 97 5.86 9.30 -0.25
C ALA A 97 4.82 9.72 -1.30
N ARG A 98 4.40 10.98 -1.23
CA ARG A 98 3.36 11.57 -2.10
C ARG A 98 3.89 12.10 -3.43
N CYS A 99 5.21 12.12 -3.64
CA CYS A 99 5.80 12.68 -4.86
C CYS A 99 5.40 11.89 -6.12
N GLY A 100 4.94 12.57 -7.16
CA GLY A 100 4.59 11.97 -8.46
C GLY A 100 3.19 11.37 -8.53
N ALA A 101 2.96 10.47 -9.49
CA ALA A 101 1.64 9.91 -9.74
C ALA A 101 1.14 9.00 -8.58
N PRO A 102 -0.18 8.98 -8.27
CA PRO A 102 -0.75 8.21 -7.17
C PRO A 102 -0.42 6.72 -7.20
N ARG A 103 -0.38 6.10 -8.39
CA ARG A 103 -0.07 4.66 -8.55
C ARG A 103 1.26 4.25 -7.91
N GLY A 104 2.23 5.17 -7.80
CA GLY A 104 3.52 4.88 -7.17
C GLY A 104 3.56 5.06 -5.64
N PHE A 105 2.49 5.57 -5.03
CA PHE A 105 2.48 5.92 -3.60
C PHE A 105 2.76 4.71 -2.71
N LEU A 106 2.09 3.57 -2.93
CA LEU A 106 2.28 2.39 -2.10
C LEU A 106 3.73 1.89 -2.14
N ALA A 107 4.36 1.90 -3.32
CA ALA A 107 5.74 1.47 -3.47
C ALA A 107 6.70 2.38 -2.67
N ARG A 108 6.51 3.70 -2.75
CA ARG A 108 7.31 4.66 -1.97
C ARG A 108 7.05 4.54 -0.47
N HIS A 109 5.79 4.43 -0.06
CA HIS A 109 5.39 4.24 1.33
C HIS A 109 6.09 3.01 1.95
N VAL A 110 6.04 1.87 1.25
CA VAL A 110 6.73 0.65 1.69
C VAL A 110 8.25 0.83 1.71
N ALA A 111 8.83 1.47 0.70
CA ALA A 111 10.27 1.69 0.62
C ALA A 111 10.79 2.59 1.76
N ILE A 112 10.02 3.62 2.15
CA ILE A 112 10.37 4.50 3.26
C ILE A 112 10.43 3.72 4.58
N PHE A 113 9.44 2.86 4.85
CA PHE A 113 9.48 2.02 6.05
C PHE A 113 10.57 0.93 5.98
N ALA A 114 10.76 0.30 4.82
CA ALA A 114 11.80 -0.71 4.64
C ALA A 114 13.22 -0.13 4.85
N GLY A 115 13.42 1.15 4.55
CA GLY A 115 14.67 1.87 4.78
C GLY A 115 14.76 2.65 6.09
N GLN A 116 13.77 2.51 7.00
CA GLN A 116 13.57 3.40 8.15
C GLN A 116 14.86 3.67 8.93
N ASP A 117 15.52 2.63 9.40
CA ASP A 117 16.74 2.76 10.21
C ASP A 117 17.85 3.54 9.46
N ALA A 118 18.05 3.19 8.19
CA ALA A 118 19.12 3.74 7.38
C ALA A 118 18.92 5.24 7.08
N TRP A 119 17.69 5.65 6.74
CA TRP A 119 17.44 7.07 6.45
C TRP A 119 17.23 7.90 7.72
N MET A 120 16.70 7.32 8.81
CA MET A 120 16.56 8.01 10.08
C MET A 120 17.92 8.39 10.67
N GLN A 121 18.92 7.51 10.57
CA GLN A 121 20.28 7.84 10.99
C GLN A 121 20.83 9.06 10.23
N LYS A 122 20.67 9.07 8.89
CA LYS A 122 21.08 10.21 8.05
C LYS A 122 20.32 11.48 8.38
N GLY A 123 19.00 11.38 8.58
CA GLY A 123 18.14 12.50 8.95
C GLY A 123 18.52 13.10 10.30
N ALA A 124 18.81 12.26 11.30
CA ALA A 124 19.29 12.70 12.61
C ALA A 124 20.62 13.45 12.50
N THR A 125 21.59 12.94 11.73
CA THR A 125 22.85 13.64 11.47
C THR A 125 22.63 14.97 10.75
N PHE A 126 21.75 15.01 9.76
CA PHE A 126 21.41 16.26 9.05
C PHE A 126 20.83 17.30 10.00
N LEU A 127 19.84 16.91 10.82
CA LEU A 127 19.26 17.81 11.82
C LEU A 127 20.36 18.29 12.78
N GLN A 128 21.21 17.40 13.26
CA GLN A 128 22.35 17.73 14.14
C GLN A 128 23.28 18.78 13.58
N ALA A 129 23.67 18.63 12.32
CA ALA A 129 24.51 19.61 11.64
C ALA A 129 23.76 20.92 11.40
N SER A 130 22.46 20.86 11.11
CA SER A 130 21.66 22.05 10.73
C SER A 130 21.26 22.91 11.93
N TRP A 131 20.96 22.31 13.10
CA TRP A 131 20.63 23.08 14.31
C TRP A 131 21.85 23.70 14.98
N ALA A 132 23.07 23.28 14.62
CA ALA A 132 24.30 23.95 15.05
C ALA A 132 24.56 25.28 14.31
N VAL A 133 23.74 25.63 13.31
CA VAL A 133 23.87 26.83 12.46
C VAL A 133 22.70 27.81 12.66
N VAL A 134 21.84 27.57 13.65
CA VAL A 134 20.74 28.47 14.05
C VAL A 134 21.02 29.04 15.43
#